data_AF-A0A2D6SPV6-F1
#
_entry.id   AF-A0A2D6SPV6-F1
#
_cell.length_a   1.000
_cell.length_b   1.000
_cell.length_c   1.000
_cell.angle_alpha   90.00
_cell.angle_beta   90.00
_cell.angle_gamma   90.00
#
_symmetry.space_group_name_H-M   'P 1'
#
loop_
_entity.id
_entity.type
_entity.pdbx_description
1 polymer ?
#
loop_
_entity_poly.entity_id
_entity_poly.type
_entity_poly.pdbx_seq_one_letter_code
_entity_poly.pdbx_strand_id
1 'polypeptide(L)'
;MQKLTGMEWLKKHIKELEVTNSTFKAQIKQITRIKPEVYNEFKEWTPLKLILLNYALNVCTTIIKNTPLFKKSYYVDLFAGSGINKIKGTEDFLIGSPLIASLNHSGAYDAMIFCEKKPSFSVALDLRLKFLKKNNLNVMKKDYELCLGRILKKVSERNTYSFFFIDPHCMEFKWNDMKKVLKVRSDIIFTFMSSEIYRAVGLARTRIGKGESLTEVFGDDSWKAANNSDDLVEIYNKNILKARSEAPIRTIKIKSEQFNFCYHLFFITNKTKGENKWLRAIDKAKKEIENNSDKSVEMALNIIKKRQSELSQF
;
A
#
# COMPACT_ATOMS: atom_id res chain seq x y z
N MET A 1 -0.90 -3.54 27.89
CA MET A 1 -1.30 -4.22 26.62
C MET A 1 -0.29 -5.30 26.31
N GLN A 2 -0.68 -6.57 26.29
CA GLN A 2 0.16 -7.67 25.81
C GLN A 2 0.67 -7.34 24.40
N LYS A 3 1.97 -7.55 24.14
CA LYS A 3 2.52 -7.42 22.78
C LYS A 3 2.04 -8.62 21.97
N LEU A 4 0.95 -8.44 21.22
CA LEU A 4 0.54 -9.41 20.20
C LEU A 4 1.69 -9.60 19.19
N THR A 5 1.95 -10.85 18.84
CA THR A 5 2.94 -11.32 17.84
C THR A 5 2.39 -12.56 17.14
N GLY A 6 2.97 -12.93 16.00
CA GLY A 6 2.64 -14.16 15.28
C GLY A 6 1.17 -14.22 14.84
N MET A 7 0.54 -15.38 14.98
CA MET A 7 -0.83 -15.62 14.52
C MET A 7 -1.85 -14.69 15.18
N GLU A 8 -1.70 -14.37 16.47
CA GLU A 8 -2.62 -13.44 17.16
C GLU A 8 -2.53 -12.01 16.62
N TRP A 9 -1.31 -11.57 16.29
CA TRP A 9 -1.11 -10.27 15.64
C TRP A 9 -1.76 -10.25 14.26
N LEU A 10 -1.54 -11.31 13.47
CA LEU A 10 -2.10 -11.43 12.12
C LEU A 10 -3.63 -11.46 12.16
N LYS A 11 -4.24 -12.32 13.01
CA LYS A 11 -5.70 -12.42 13.17
C LYS A 11 -6.31 -11.07 13.53
N LYS A 12 -5.70 -10.34 14.48
CA LYS A 12 -6.18 -9.01 14.86
C LYS A 12 -6.23 -8.08 13.64
N HIS A 13 -5.15 -7.99 12.87
CA HIS A 13 -5.08 -7.03 11.78
C HIS A 13 -5.86 -7.47 10.54
N ILE A 14 -6.01 -8.77 10.27
CA ILE A 14 -6.93 -9.25 9.23
C ILE A 14 -8.39 -8.94 9.59
N LYS A 15 -8.78 -9.10 10.86
CA LYS A 15 -10.12 -8.71 11.32
C LYS A 15 -10.41 -7.25 10.99
N GLU A 16 -9.44 -6.36 11.18
CA GLU A 16 -9.57 -4.93 10.82
C GLU A 16 -9.79 -4.70 9.31
N LEU A 17 -9.40 -5.63 8.43
CA LEU A 17 -9.59 -5.54 6.97
C LEU A 17 -10.87 -6.21 6.46
N GLU A 18 -11.42 -7.18 7.19
CA GLU A 18 -12.66 -7.86 6.81
C GLU A 18 -13.87 -7.07 7.31
N VAL A 19 -13.78 -6.70 8.57
CA VAL A 19 -14.80 -6.01 9.33
C VAL A 19 -13.99 -5.14 10.27
N THR A 20 -13.53 -3.98 9.80
CA THR A 20 -13.09 -2.90 10.70
C THR A 20 -14.03 -2.92 11.91
N ASN A 21 -13.47 -2.99 13.14
CA ASN A 21 -14.14 -3.27 14.43
C ASN A 21 -15.65 -2.98 14.47
N SER A 22 -16.43 -3.70 15.30
CA SER A 22 -17.91 -3.61 15.44
C SER A 22 -18.59 -2.33 14.91
N THR A 23 -18.10 -1.15 15.27
CA THR A 23 -18.39 0.19 14.73
C THR A 23 -18.65 0.29 13.21
N PHE A 24 -17.83 -0.32 12.36
CA PHE A 24 -17.90 -0.11 10.90
C PHE A 24 -18.46 -1.33 10.13
N LYS A 25 -18.77 -2.41 10.83
CA LYS A 25 -19.32 -3.65 10.25
C LYS A 25 -20.56 -3.41 9.39
N ALA A 26 -21.49 -2.60 9.89
CA ALA A 26 -22.72 -2.28 9.18
C ALA A 26 -22.44 -1.49 7.89
N GLN A 27 -21.52 -0.52 7.96
CA GLN A 27 -21.13 0.28 6.80
C GLN A 27 -20.45 -0.57 5.74
N ILE A 28 -19.49 -1.43 6.12
CA ILE A 28 -18.82 -2.33 5.17
C ILE A 28 -19.84 -3.23 4.46
N LYS A 29 -20.79 -3.82 5.19
CA LYS A 29 -21.82 -4.68 4.60
C LYS A 29 -22.70 -3.94 3.58
N GLN A 30 -22.94 -2.64 3.77
CA GLN A 30 -23.68 -1.82 2.81
C GLN A 30 -22.81 -1.43 1.62
N ILE A 31 -21.56 -1.06 1.87
CA ILE A 31 -20.58 -0.68 0.84
C ILE A 31 -20.30 -1.84 -0.13
N THR A 32 -20.17 -3.07 0.36
CA THR A 32 -19.94 -4.25 -0.50
C THR A 32 -21.13 -4.59 -1.38
N ARG A 33 -22.34 -4.10 -1.06
CA ARG A 33 -23.54 -4.24 -1.90
C ARG A 33 -23.64 -3.16 -2.98
N ILE A 34 -22.78 -2.14 -2.96
CA ILE A 34 -22.72 -1.11 -4.01
C ILE A 34 -21.83 -1.65 -5.13
N LYS A 35 -22.42 -1.87 -6.31
CA LYS A 35 -21.74 -2.47 -7.48
C LYS A 35 -21.03 -3.78 -7.10
N PRO A 36 -21.75 -4.79 -6.56
CA PRO A 36 -21.15 -5.99 -5.98
C PRO A 36 -20.32 -6.80 -6.98
N GLU A 37 -20.58 -6.64 -8.28
CA GLU A 37 -19.85 -7.25 -9.39
C GLU A 37 -18.48 -6.59 -9.66
N VAL A 38 -18.20 -5.42 -9.06
CA VAL A 38 -16.98 -4.65 -9.30
C VAL A 38 -16.05 -4.73 -8.10
N TYR A 39 -15.05 -5.59 -8.18
CA TYR A 39 -14.02 -5.78 -7.16
C TYR A 39 -12.64 -5.94 -7.77
N ASN A 40 -11.59 -5.68 -6.99
CA ASN A 40 -10.23 -6.10 -7.34
C ASN A 40 -10.09 -7.60 -7.03
N GLU A 41 -9.44 -8.36 -7.90
CA GLU A 41 -9.12 -9.77 -7.61
C GLU A 41 -7.69 -9.86 -7.07
N PHE A 42 -7.55 -10.37 -5.85
CA PHE A 42 -6.28 -10.44 -5.13
C PHE A 42 -5.88 -11.87 -4.81
N LYS A 43 -4.57 -12.03 -4.61
CA LYS A 43 -3.97 -13.25 -4.09
C LYS A 43 -3.92 -13.23 -2.56
N GLU A 44 -3.76 -14.40 -1.97
CA GLU A 44 -3.90 -14.71 -0.55
C GLU A 44 -2.90 -13.95 0.34
N TRP A 45 -1.75 -13.55 -0.19
CA TRP A 45 -0.75 -12.73 0.52
C TRP A 45 -1.03 -11.22 0.49
N THR A 46 -1.95 -10.75 -0.37
CA THR A 46 -2.24 -9.32 -0.54
C THR A 46 -2.70 -8.60 0.74
N PRO A 47 -3.42 -9.24 1.69
CA PRO A 47 -3.78 -8.62 2.96
C PRO A 47 -2.59 -8.06 3.74
N LEU A 48 -1.40 -8.67 3.65
CA LEU A 48 -0.20 -8.22 4.39
C LEU A 48 0.19 -6.77 4.05
N LYS A 49 0.06 -6.37 2.78
CA LYS A 49 0.29 -4.99 2.33
C LYS A 49 -0.72 -4.02 2.93
N LEU A 50 -1.99 -4.41 2.95
CA LEU A 50 -3.07 -3.60 3.50
C LEU A 50 -2.97 -3.47 5.02
N ILE A 51 -2.48 -4.51 5.70
CA ILE A 51 -2.12 -4.45 7.12
C ILE A 51 -1.01 -3.42 7.34
N LEU A 52 0.07 -3.44 6.54
CA LEU A 52 1.14 -2.44 6.62
C LEU A 52 0.59 -1.03 6.44
N LEU A 53 -0.27 -0.82 5.43
CA LEU A 53 -0.90 0.47 5.17
C LEU A 53 -1.69 0.95 6.38
N ASN A 54 -2.61 0.13 6.92
CA ASN A 54 -3.41 0.52 8.08
C ASN A 54 -2.53 0.82 9.31
N TYR A 55 -1.49 0.01 9.54
CA TYR A 55 -0.55 0.18 10.63
C TYR A 55 0.25 1.48 10.49
N ALA A 56 0.79 1.74 9.30
CA ALA A 56 1.55 2.96 9.00
C ALA A 56 0.68 4.20 9.15
N LEU A 57 -0.57 4.19 8.64
CA LEU A 57 -1.51 5.29 8.80
C LEU A 57 -1.84 5.57 10.28
N ASN A 58 -1.99 4.54 11.12
CA ASN A 58 -2.16 4.74 12.57
C ASN A 58 -0.99 5.51 13.20
N VAL A 59 0.24 5.15 12.83
CA VAL A 59 1.45 5.85 13.31
C VAL A 59 1.49 7.28 12.78
N CYS A 60 1.27 7.45 11.47
CA CYS A 60 1.34 8.73 10.78
C CYS A 60 0.28 9.73 11.25
N THR A 61 -0.97 9.30 11.41
CA THR A 61 -2.05 10.16 11.92
C THR A 61 -1.82 10.59 13.36
N THR A 62 -1.15 9.77 14.17
CA THR A 62 -0.71 10.17 15.52
C THR A 62 0.35 11.27 15.44
N ILE A 63 1.28 11.20 14.48
CA ILE A 63 2.27 12.27 14.24
C ILE A 63 1.58 13.56 13.78
N ILE A 64 0.63 13.47 12.83
CA ILE A 64 -0.13 14.64 12.35
C ILE A 64 -0.79 15.37 13.53
N LYS A 65 -1.54 14.64 14.36
CA LYS A 65 -2.27 15.21 15.51
C LYS A 65 -1.35 15.88 16.54
N ASN A 66 -0.15 15.34 16.75
CA ASN A 66 0.79 15.82 17.75
C ASN A 66 1.85 16.80 17.21
N THR A 67 1.74 17.23 15.94
CA THR A 67 2.72 18.12 15.31
C THR A 67 2.03 19.41 14.83
N PRO A 68 2.02 20.49 15.64
CA PRO A 68 1.35 21.75 15.30
C PRO A 68 1.87 22.46 14.04
N LEU A 69 3.05 22.06 13.56
CA LEU A 69 3.65 22.56 12.33
C LEU A 69 2.80 22.19 11.11
N PHE A 70 2.11 21.04 11.12
CA PHE A 70 1.27 20.65 9.99
C PHE A 70 -0.05 21.42 10.02
N LYS A 71 -0.26 22.28 9.02
CA LYS A 71 -1.47 23.07 8.82
C LYS A 71 -2.41 22.45 7.81
N LYS A 72 -1.88 21.59 6.93
CA LYS A 72 -2.65 20.79 5.99
C LYS A 72 -2.14 19.35 6.00
N SER A 73 -3.03 18.39 5.80
CA SER A 73 -2.68 16.97 5.70
C SER A 73 -3.43 16.30 4.55
N TYR A 74 -2.68 15.53 3.75
CA TYR A 74 -3.22 14.82 2.59
C TYR A 74 -2.90 13.33 2.64
N TYR A 75 -3.88 12.52 2.27
CA TYR A 75 -3.67 11.13 1.87
C TYR A 75 -3.86 11.01 0.37
N VAL A 76 -2.94 10.33 -0.31
CA VAL A 76 -2.98 10.14 -1.76
C VAL A 76 -2.81 8.66 -2.07
N ASP A 77 -3.78 8.08 -2.76
CA ASP A 77 -3.71 6.74 -3.35
C ASP A 77 -3.67 6.89 -4.88
N LEU A 78 -2.55 6.54 -5.49
CA LEU A 78 -2.36 6.68 -6.94
C LEU A 78 -2.95 5.50 -7.73
N PHE A 79 -3.28 4.39 -7.07
CA PHE A 79 -3.77 3.15 -7.69
C PHE A 79 -4.92 2.57 -6.83
N ALA A 80 -6.01 3.34 -6.73
CA ALA A 80 -7.03 3.12 -5.71
C ALA A 80 -7.91 1.87 -5.94
N GLY A 81 -8.01 1.39 -7.18
CA GLY A 81 -8.86 0.26 -7.53
C GLY A 81 -10.34 0.56 -7.28
N SER A 82 -11.12 -0.51 -7.10
CA SER A 82 -12.55 -0.39 -6.82
C SER A 82 -12.89 -0.07 -5.35
N GLY A 83 -11.92 -0.15 -4.45
CA GLY A 83 -12.11 0.00 -2.99
C GLY A 83 -12.45 -1.28 -2.23
N ILE A 84 -12.83 -2.38 -2.91
CA ILE A 84 -13.00 -3.70 -2.29
C ILE A 84 -12.22 -4.76 -3.06
N ASN A 85 -11.83 -5.82 -2.37
CA ASN A 85 -11.02 -6.90 -2.92
C ASN A 85 -11.70 -8.23 -2.65
N LYS A 86 -11.67 -9.13 -3.64
CA LYS A 86 -12.05 -10.54 -3.51
C LYS A 86 -10.78 -11.39 -3.58
N ILE A 87 -10.62 -12.32 -2.64
CA ILE A 87 -9.52 -13.30 -2.72
C ILE A 87 -9.88 -14.31 -3.82
N LYS A 88 -8.96 -14.51 -4.77
CA LYS A 88 -9.18 -15.40 -5.91
C LYS A 88 -9.51 -16.81 -5.43
N GLY A 89 -10.55 -17.41 -6.00
CA GLY A 89 -10.96 -18.78 -5.64
C GLY A 89 -11.73 -18.89 -4.32
N THR A 90 -12.02 -17.78 -3.62
CA THR A 90 -12.84 -17.79 -2.39
C THR A 90 -13.96 -16.75 -2.46
N GLU A 91 -14.92 -16.85 -1.54
CA GLU A 91 -15.96 -15.82 -1.34
C GLU A 91 -15.55 -14.78 -0.28
N ASP A 92 -14.25 -14.66 0.00
CA ASP A 92 -13.74 -13.70 0.98
C ASP A 92 -13.53 -12.33 0.35
N PHE A 93 -14.27 -11.36 0.89
CA PHE A 93 -14.10 -9.95 0.58
C PHE A 93 -13.37 -9.23 1.72
N LEU A 94 -12.44 -8.36 1.33
CA LEU A 94 -11.70 -7.46 2.21
C LEU A 94 -11.78 -6.03 1.66
N ILE A 95 -11.78 -5.05 2.55
CA ILE A 95 -11.72 -3.64 2.11
C ILE A 95 -10.32 -3.31 1.58
N GLY A 96 -10.25 -2.49 0.53
CA GLY A 96 -9.01 -2.01 -0.07
C GLY A 96 -8.48 -0.73 0.55
N SER A 97 -7.33 -0.25 0.06
CA SER A 97 -6.65 0.95 0.56
C SER A 97 -7.55 2.17 0.67
N PRO A 98 -8.48 2.48 -0.28
CA PRO A 98 -9.32 3.66 -0.14
C PRO A 98 -10.26 3.59 1.05
N LEU A 99 -10.87 2.42 1.28
CA LEU A 99 -11.81 2.21 2.38
C LEU A 99 -11.09 2.11 3.72
N ILE A 100 -9.91 1.46 3.77
CA ILE A 100 -9.07 1.42 4.98
C ILE A 100 -8.74 2.84 5.43
N ALA A 101 -8.22 3.65 4.52
CA ALA A 101 -7.83 5.02 4.82
C ALA A 101 -9.07 5.87 5.18
N SER A 102 -10.16 5.74 4.43
CA SER A 102 -11.37 6.55 4.63
C SER A 102 -12.11 6.20 5.93
N LEU A 103 -12.28 4.93 6.24
CA LEU A 103 -12.99 4.49 7.46
C LEU A 103 -12.17 4.81 8.70
N ASN A 104 -10.89 4.46 8.71
CA ASN A 104 -10.09 4.49 9.94
C ASN A 104 -9.35 5.81 10.16
N HIS A 105 -9.02 6.56 9.10
CA HIS A 105 -8.03 7.65 9.18
C HIS A 105 -8.50 9.00 8.65
N SER A 106 -9.67 9.07 8.00
CA SER A 106 -10.17 10.31 7.37
C SER A 106 -10.20 11.55 8.27
N GLY A 107 -10.42 11.39 9.57
CA GLY A 107 -10.44 12.53 10.51
C GLY A 107 -9.09 13.21 10.74
N ALA A 108 -7.99 12.65 10.24
CA ALA A 108 -6.65 13.24 10.33
C ALA A 108 -6.19 13.92 9.03
N TYR A 109 -7.02 13.92 7.98
CA TYR A 109 -6.68 14.42 6.65
C TYR A 109 -7.66 15.50 6.20
N ASP A 110 -7.16 16.66 5.74
CA ASP A 110 -7.97 17.71 5.13
C ASP A 110 -8.55 17.25 3.78
N ALA A 111 -7.77 16.46 3.03
CA ALA A 111 -8.28 15.79 1.85
C ALA A 111 -7.60 14.44 1.61
N MET A 112 -8.39 13.49 1.14
CA MET A 112 -7.98 12.18 0.66
C MET A 112 -8.25 12.12 -0.83
N ILE A 113 -7.24 11.75 -1.62
CA ILE A 113 -7.28 11.78 -3.08
C ILE A 113 -7.00 10.37 -3.61
N PHE A 114 -7.91 9.86 -4.43
CA PHE A 114 -7.84 8.50 -4.96
C PHE A 114 -7.85 8.55 -6.49
N CYS A 115 -6.80 8.06 -7.15
CA CYS A 115 -6.72 7.98 -8.61
C CYS A 115 -7.12 6.57 -9.08
N GLU A 116 -8.00 6.50 -10.08
CA GLU A 116 -8.40 5.24 -10.70
C GLU A 116 -8.79 5.47 -12.16
N LYS A 117 -8.07 4.81 -13.07
CA LYS A 117 -8.22 4.99 -14.51
C LYS A 117 -9.37 4.20 -15.11
N LYS A 118 -9.70 3.02 -14.56
CA LYS A 118 -10.73 2.13 -15.09
C LYS A 118 -12.11 2.70 -14.76
N PRO A 119 -12.97 2.99 -15.75
CA PRO A 119 -14.27 3.64 -15.51
C PRO A 119 -15.16 2.87 -14.55
N SER A 120 -15.27 1.54 -14.68
CA SER A 120 -16.11 0.74 -13.77
C SER A 120 -15.60 0.77 -12.33
N PHE A 121 -14.28 0.74 -12.13
CA PHE A 121 -13.67 0.74 -10.79
C PHE A 121 -13.80 2.13 -10.15
N SER A 122 -13.49 3.20 -10.88
CA SER A 122 -13.59 4.56 -10.38
C SER A 122 -15.04 4.97 -10.06
N VAL A 123 -16.02 4.51 -10.83
CA VAL A 123 -17.45 4.72 -10.54
C VAL A 123 -17.87 3.94 -9.29
N ALA A 124 -17.50 2.67 -9.17
CA ALA A 124 -17.81 1.87 -7.99
C ALA A 124 -17.17 2.49 -6.73
N LEU A 125 -15.90 2.87 -6.80
CA LEU A 125 -15.18 3.52 -5.72
C LEU A 125 -15.85 4.85 -5.30
N ASP A 126 -16.19 5.71 -6.26
CA ASP A 126 -16.86 6.99 -5.99
C ASP A 126 -18.20 6.81 -5.26
N LEU A 127 -19.02 5.86 -5.70
CA LEU A 127 -20.30 5.54 -5.04
C LEU A 127 -20.09 5.02 -3.61
N ARG A 128 -19.10 4.13 -3.42
CA ARG A 128 -18.75 3.55 -2.11
C ARG A 128 -18.21 4.59 -1.14
N LEU A 129 -17.39 5.54 -1.60
CA LEU A 129 -16.88 6.62 -0.76
C LEU A 129 -17.95 7.67 -0.44
N LYS A 130 -18.83 8.00 -1.39
CA LYS A 130 -19.98 8.89 -1.15
C LYS A 130 -20.93 8.34 -0.08
N PHE A 131 -21.08 7.01 0.00
CA PHE A 131 -21.84 6.37 1.07
C PHE A 131 -21.35 6.74 2.48
N LEU A 132 -20.06 7.03 2.64
CA LEU A 132 -19.47 7.43 3.92
C LEU A 132 -19.86 8.85 4.36
N LYS A 133 -20.47 9.66 3.48
CA LYS A 133 -20.89 11.06 3.74
C LYS A 133 -19.77 11.94 4.30
N LYS A 134 -18.56 11.78 3.78
CA LYS A 134 -17.36 12.56 4.16
C LYS A 134 -16.99 13.52 3.04
N ASN A 135 -16.81 14.78 3.38
CA ASN A 135 -16.55 15.86 2.40
C ASN A 135 -15.08 15.93 1.95
N ASN A 136 -14.18 15.23 2.63
CA ASN A 136 -12.75 15.24 2.34
C ASN A 136 -12.31 14.11 1.38
N LEU A 137 -13.23 13.32 0.83
CA LEU A 137 -12.92 12.18 -0.04
C LEU A 137 -13.07 12.56 -1.52
N ASN A 138 -12.00 12.42 -2.31
CA ASN A 138 -11.98 12.86 -3.70
C ASN A 138 -11.50 11.74 -4.64
N VAL A 139 -12.36 11.29 -5.55
CA VAL A 139 -11.99 10.32 -6.60
C VAL A 139 -11.66 11.05 -7.90
N MET A 140 -10.43 10.90 -8.37
CA MET A 140 -9.97 11.33 -9.69
C MET A 140 -10.10 10.16 -10.66
N LYS A 141 -11.15 10.18 -11.50
CA LYS A 141 -11.51 9.13 -12.47
C LYS A 141 -10.63 9.17 -13.73
N LYS A 142 -9.32 9.20 -13.55
CA LYS A 142 -8.28 9.35 -14.58
C LYS A 142 -7.03 8.59 -14.16
N ASP A 143 -6.14 8.37 -15.11
CA ASP A 143 -4.81 7.83 -14.80
C ASP A 143 -4.00 8.75 -13.88
N TYR A 144 -3.09 8.16 -13.13
CA TYR A 144 -2.32 8.88 -12.12
C TYR A 144 -1.44 9.95 -12.77
N GLU A 145 -0.90 9.73 -13.97
CA GLU A 145 -0.04 10.69 -14.68
C GLU A 145 -0.79 11.99 -14.96
N LEU A 146 -2.08 11.89 -15.31
CA LEU A 146 -2.95 13.04 -15.57
C LEU A 146 -3.34 13.78 -14.26
N CYS A 147 -3.26 13.10 -13.13
CA CYS A 147 -3.62 13.62 -11.82
C CYS A 147 -2.41 14.21 -11.07
N LEU A 148 -1.22 13.65 -11.29
CA LEU A 148 -0.05 13.84 -10.45
C LEU A 148 0.36 15.31 -10.35
N GLY A 149 0.39 16.05 -11.46
CA GLY A 149 0.75 17.47 -11.44
C GLY A 149 -0.17 18.31 -10.54
N ARG A 150 -1.49 18.06 -10.59
CA ARG A 150 -2.47 18.74 -9.74
C ARG A 150 -2.34 18.34 -8.27
N ILE A 151 -2.07 17.06 -8.01
CA ILE A 151 -1.86 16.54 -6.65
C ILE A 151 -0.60 17.17 -6.05
N LEU A 152 0.52 17.13 -6.76
CA LEU A 152 1.80 17.69 -6.31
C LEU A 152 1.69 19.17 -5.98
N LYS A 153 0.95 19.96 -6.79
CA LYS A 153 0.68 21.37 -6.49
C LYS A 153 -0.01 21.58 -5.13
N LYS A 154 -0.92 20.68 -4.73
CA LYS A 154 -1.59 20.75 -3.42
C LYS A 154 -0.66 20.34 -2.29
N VAL A 155 0.05 19.24 -2.46
CA VAL A 155 0.85 18.64 -1.38
C VAL A 155 2.20 19.33 -1.17
N SER A 156 2.67 20.14 -2.12
CA SER A 156 3.94 20.88 -2.04
C SER A 156 3.88 22.14 -1.17
N GLU A 157 2.70 22.53 -0.67
CA GLU A 157 2.56 23.71 0.16
C GLU A 157 3.38 23.59 1.46
N ARG A 158 3.92 24.71 1.95
CA ARG A 158 4.62 24.73 3.24
C ARG A 158 3.71 24.22 4.36
N ASN A 159 4.31 23.62 5.38
CA ASN A 159 3.58 23.14 6.55
C ASN A 159 2.51 22.08 6.21
N THR A 160 2.73 21.32 5.14
CA THR A 160 1.85 20.24 4.72
C THR A 160 2.44 18.89 5.11
N TYR A 161 1.58 18.00 5.62
CA TYR A 161 1.86 16.59 5.74
C TYR A 161 1.23 15.83 4.57
N SER A 162 1.93 14.87 3.98
CA SER A 162 1.36 14.05 2.91
C SER A 162 1.79 12.60 3.04
N PHE A 163 0.83 11.71 2.82
CA PHE A 163 1.06 10.27 2.78
C PHE A 163 0.67 9.75 1.39
N PHE A 164 1.61 9.11 0.69
CA PHE A 164 1.39 8.49 -0.60
C PHE A 164 1.34 6.97 -0.46
N PHE A 165 0.27 6.36 -0.94
CA PHE A 165 0.19 4.94 -1.23
C PHE A 165 0.28 4.76 -2.75
N ILE A 166 1.33 4.07 -3.20
CA ILE A 166 1.66 3.90 -4.61
C ILE A 166 1.75 2.40 -4.86
N ASP A 167 0.65 1.82 -5.33
CA ASP A 167 0.49 0.37 -5.50
C ASP A 167 0.27 -0.02 -6.97
N PRO A 168 1.26 0.20 -7.85
CA PRO A 168 1.13 -0.11 -9.26
C PRO A 168 1.07 -1.61 -9.50
N HIS A 169 0.53 -2.00 -10.64
CA HIS A 169 0.77 -3.32 -11.18
C HIS A 169 2.10 -3.34 -11.94
N CYS A 170 2.97 -4.31 -11.65
CA CYS A 170 4.23 -4.55 -12.34
C CYS A 170 5.11 -3.27 -12.52
N MET A 171 5.17 -2.70 -13.73
CA MET A 171 6.03 -1.57 -14.12
C MET A 171 5.24 -0.27 -14.42
N GLU A 172 3.98 -0.16 -13.97
CA GLU A 172 3.12 1.00 -14.29
C GLU A 172 3.61 2.35 -13.72
N PHE A 173 4.36 2.35 -12.60
CA PHE A 173 4.86 3.56 -11.98
C PHE A 173 6.32 3.83 -12.35
N LYS A 174 6.58 4.96 -13.04
CA LYS A 174 7.88 5.28 -13.63
C LYS A 174 8.77 6.08 -12.66
N TRP A 175 10.09 5.97 -12.83
CA TRP A 175 11.08 6.68 -12.01
C TRP A 175 10.90 8.20 -12.05
N ASN A 176 10.54 8.76 -13.22
CA ASN A 176 10.34 10.19 -13.36
C ASN A 176 9.22 10.71 -12.45
N ASP A 177 8.19 9.91 -12.18
CA ASP A 177 7.10 10.27 -11.29
C ASP A 177 7.47 10.02 -9.82
N MET A 178 8.20 8.94 -9.51
CA MET A 178 8.80 8.73 -8.20
C MET A 178 9.70 9.93 -7.80
N LYS A 179 10.56 10.41 -8.69
CA LYS A 179 11.39 11.62 -8.46
C LYS A 179 10.56 12.85 -8.11
N LYS A 180 9.40 13.05 -8.75
CA LYS A 180 8.52 14.18 -8.44
C LYS A 180 7.89 14.03 -7.05
N VAL A 181 7.43 12.82 -6.68
CA VAL A 181 6.89 12.55 -5.34
C VAL A 181 7.96 12.72 -4.26
N LEU A 182 9.18 12.23 -4.51
CA LEU A 182 10.30 12.34 -3.56
C LEU A 182 10.71 13.80 -3.25
N LYS A 183 10.41 14.76 -4.14
CA LYS A 183 10.66 16.19 -3.89
C LYS A 183 9.69 16.82 -2.89
N VAL A 184 8.51 16.24 -2.70
CA VAL A 184 7.53 16.73 -1.71
C VAL A 184 7.87 16.16 -0.35
N ARG A 185 7.61 16.87 0.75
CA ARG A 185 7.73 16.28 2.09
C ARG A 185 6.58 15.28 2.30
N SER A 186 6.89 13.99 2.30
CA SER A 186 5.88 12.94 2.38
C SER A 186 6.42 11.63 2.94
N ASP A 187 5.52 10.91 3.60
CA ASP A 187 5.66 9.47 3.85
C ASP A 187 5.08 8.70 2.66
N ILE A 188 5.74 7.62 2.26
CA ILE A 188 5.40 6.86 1.05
C ILE A 188 5.42 5.38 1.39
N ILE A 189 4.35 4.66 1.03
CA ILE A 189 4.39 3.22 0.82
C ILE A 189 4.34 2.98 -0.69
N PHE A 190 5.37 2.33 -1.22
CA PHE A 190 5.49 1.99 -2.63
C PHE A 190 5.61 0.47 -2.81
N THR A 191 4.71 -0.12 -3.60
CA THR A 191 4.78 -1.52 -3.99
C THR A 191 5.76 -1.71 -5.15
N PHE A 192 6.79 -2.51 -4.92
CA PHE A 192 7.78 -2.87 -5.91
C PHE A 192 7.72 -4.37 -6.19
N MET A 193 7.18 -4.74 -7.36
CA MET A 193 6.97 -6.11 -7.80
C MET A 193 8.28 -6.82 -8.17
N SER A 194 9.21 -6.96 -7.21
CA SER A 194 10.60 -7.37 -7.45
C SER A 194 10.74 -8.68 -8.23
N SER A 195 9.94 -9.72 -7.93
CA SER A 195 9.99 -10.98 -8.69
C SER A 195 9.48 -10.81 -10.13
N GLU A 196 8.43 -10.01 -10.35
CA GLU A 196 7.92 -9.77 -11.71
C GLU A 196 8.87 -8.92 -12.54
N ILE A 197 9.44 -7.88 -11.93
CA ILE A 197 10.45 -7.02 -12.56
C ILE A 197 11.68 -7.86 -12.89
N TYR A 198 12.14 -8.73 -11.99
CA TYR A 198 13.28 -9.61 -12.26
C TYR A 198 13.00 -10.60 -13.41
N ARG A 199 11.78 -11.12 -13.51
CA ARG A 199 11.36 -11.91 -14.67
C ARG A 199 11.46 -11.10 -15.98
N ALA A 200 11.05 -9.83 -15.96
CA ALA A 200 11.20 -8.95 -17.11
C ALA A 200 12.68 -8.68 -17.45
N VAL A 201 13.58 -8.57 -16.46
CA VAL A 201 15.04 -8.49 -16.68
C VAL A 201 15.55 -9.74 -17.41
N GLY A 202 15.11 -10.93 -17.00
CA GLY A 202 15.45 -12.19 -17.68
C GLY A 202 15.03 -12.20 -19.15
N LEU A 203 13.80 -11.76 -19.45
CA LEU A 203 13.30 -11.65 -20.82
C LEU A 203 14.05 -10.61 -21.65
N ALA A 204 14.46 -9.49 -21.04
CA ALA A 204 15.25 -8.47 -21.72
C ALA A 204 16.67 -8.99 -22.07
N ARG A 205 17.27 -9.81 -21.19
CA ARG A 205 18.58 -10.44 -21.44
C ARG A 205 18.55 -11.42 -22.62
N THR A 206 17.45 -12.14 -22.81
CA THR A 206 17.27 -13.06 -23.94
C THR A 206 16.82 -12.37 -25.23
N ARG A 207 16.71 -11.03 -25.24
CA ARG A 207 16.18 -10.21 -26.35
C ARG A 207 14.74 -10.54 -26.75
N ILE A 208 14.02 -11.29 -25.92
CA ILE A 208 12.59 -11.59 -26.09
C ILE A 208 11.74 -10.41 -25.60
N GLY A 209 12.16 -9.74 -24.53
CA GLY A 209 11.53 -8.54 -23.99
C GLY A 209 12.29 -7.25 -24.35
N LYS A 210 11.57 -6.12 -24.40
CA LYS A 210 12.19 -4.79 -24.51
C LYS A 210 12.57 -4.27 -23.12
N GLY A 211 13.81 -3.84 -22.94
CA GLY A 211 14.33 -3.27 -21.69
C GLY A 211 13.94 -1.80 -21.44
N GLU A 212 13.18 -1.18 -22.35
CA GLU A 212 12.76 0.23 -22.25
C GLU A 212 11.94 0.49 -20.99
N SER A 213 10.91 -0.33 -20.72
CA SER A 213 10.08 -0.17 -19.51
C SER A 213 10.88 -0.38 -18.21
N LEU A 214 11.88 -1.25 -18.20
CA LEU A 214 12.81 -1.39 -17.07
C LEU A 214 13.61 -0.10 -16.87
N THR A 215 14.11 0.47 -17.95
CA THR A 215 14.83 1.75 -17.93
C THR A 215 13.93 2.89 -17.46
N GLU A 216 12.65 2.89 -17.81
CA GLU A 216 11.67 3.87 -17.31
C GLU A 216 11.40 3.72 -15.80
N VAL A 217 11.34 2.48 -15.29
CA VAL A 217 11.13 2.18 -13.86
C VAL A 217 12.33 2.58 -13.02
N PHE A 218 13.54 2.31 -13.48
CA PHE A 218 14.77 2.61 -12.73
C PHE A 218 15.30 4.03 -13.00
N GLY A 219 14.95 4.61 -14.15
CA GLY A 219 15.45 5.89 -14.64
C GLY A 219 16.75 5.81 -15.43
N ASP A 220 17.38 4.64 -15.47
CA ASP A 220 18.64 4.34 -16.14
C ASP A 220 18.77 2.82 -16.37
N ASP A 221 19.90 2.40 -16.92
CA ASP A 221 20.22 1.01 -17.24
C ASP A 221 20.78 0.19 -16.06
N SER A 222 20.75 0.72 -14.83
CA SER A 222 21.35 0.05 -13.66
C SER A 222 20.74 -1.33 -13.36
N TRP A 223 19.48 -1.54 -13.73
CA TRP A 223 18.78 -2.82 -13.62
C TRP A 223 19.50 -3.98 -14.34
N LYS A 224 20.31 -3.69 -15.37
CA LYS A 224 21.06 -4.71 -16.13
C LYS A 224 22.06 -5.46 -15.25
N ALA A 225 22.55 -4.83 -14.19
CA ALA A 225 23.51 -5.39 -13.25
C ALA A 225 22.93 -6.37 -12.21
N ALA A 226 21.60 -6.50 -12.12
CA ALA A 226 20.95 -7.31 -11.09
C ALA A 226 21.02 -8.82 -11.37
N ASN A 227 21.51 -9.62 -10.44
CA ASN A 227 21.60 -11.09 -10.55
C ASN A 227 20.42 -11.82 -9.90
N ASN A 228 19.60 -11.10 -9.14
CA ASN A 228 18.40 -11.62 -8.48
C ASN A 228 17.43 -10.46 -8.21
N SER A 229 16.24 -10.78 -7.65
CA SER A 229 15.22 -9.76 -7.34
C SER A 229 15.60 -8.81 -6.20
N ASP A 230 16.47 -9.24 -5.28
CA ASP A 230 16.90 -8.44 -4.13
C ASP A 230 17.94 -7.39 -4.59
N ASP A 231 18.80 -7.70 -5.56
CA ASP A 231 19.70 -6.71 -6.21
C ASP A 231 18.90 -5.54 -6.81
N LEU A 232 17.74 -5.82 -7.43
CA LEU A 232 16.85 -4.78 -7.96
C LEU A 232 16.32 -3.84 -6.86
N VAL A 233 16.01 -4.39 -5.69
CA VAL A 233 15.59 -3.60 -4.53
C VAL A 233 16.72 -2.69 -4.06
N GLU A 234 17.95 -3.19 -4.01
CA GLU A 234 19.11 -2.39 -3.62
C GLU A 234 19.40 -1.27 -4.62
N ILE A 235 19.33 -1.57 -5.91
CA ILE A 235 19.50 -0.59 -6.99
C ILE A 235 18.43 0.51 -6.84
N TYR A 236 17.17 0.14 -6.65
CA TYR A 236 16.09 1.11 -6.50
C TYR A 236 16.24 1.95 -5.22
N ASN A 237 16.69 1.35 -4.11
CA ASN A 237 17.06 2.05 -2.89
C ASN A 237 18.15 3.11 -3.12
N LYS A 238 19.22 2.76 -3.86
CA LYS A 238 20.27 3.71 -4.23
C LYS A 238 19.71 4.88 -5.03
N ASN A 239 18.80 4.61 -5.96
CA ASN A 239 18.15 5.66 -6.75
C ASN A 239 17.29 6.59 -5.87
N ILE A 240 16.55 6.05 -4.90
CA ILE A 240 15.80 6.86 -3.92
C ILE A 240 16.75 7.76 -3.13
N LEU A 241 17.86 7.22 -2.62
CA LEU A 241 18.83 7.98 -1.81
C LEU A 241 19.57 9.05 -2.62
N LYS A 242 19.78 8.84 -3.92
CA LYS A 242 20.28 9.89 -4.83
C LYS A 242 19.27 11.04 -5.00
N ALA A 243 17.97 10.73 -5.06
CA ALA A 243 16.92 11.72 -5.27
C ALA A 243 16.46 12.43 -3.98
N ARG A 244 16.51 11.75 -2.84
CA ARG A 244 16.19 12.26 -1.51
C ARG A 244 17.25 11.75 -0.53
N SER A 245 18.33 12.52 -0.40
CA SER A 245 19.45 12.20 0.48
C SER A 245 18.99 12.02 1.93
N GLU A 246 19.56 11.03 2.61
CA GLU A 246 19.26 10.71 4.02
C GLU A 246 17.81 10.29 4.32
N ALA A 247 16.99 9.98 3.31
CA ALA A 247 15.66 9.43 3.54
C ALA A 247 15.76 8.12 4.35
N PRO A 248 15.12 8.01 5.53
CA PRO A 248 14.98 6.72 6.17
C PRO A 248 14.07 5.84 5.31
N ILE A 249 14.57 4.66 4.95
CA ILE A 249 13.84 3.68 4.15
C ILE A 249 13.75 2.38 4.95
N ARG A 250 12.58 1.73 4.88
CA ARG A 250 12.41 0.33 5.25
C ARG A 250 11.86 -0.41 4.05
N THR A 251 12.50 -1.51 3.69
CA THR A 251 12.00 -2.44 2.69
C THR A 251 11.35 -3.61 3.42
N ILE A 252 10.10 -3.94 3.11
CA ILE A 252 9.35 -5.05 3.71
C ILE A 252 9.11 -6.11 2.62
N LYS A 253 9.62 -7.32 2.81
CA LYS A 253 9.43 -8.44 1.87
C LYS A 253 8.10 -9.14 2.15
N ILE A 254 7.24 -9.24 1.14
CA ILE A 254 6.02 -10.06 1.20
C ILE A 254 6.27 -11.30 0.34
N LYS A 255 6.15 -12.47 0.96
CA LYS A 255 6.38 -13.76 0.31
C LYS A 255 5.09 -14.57 0.21
N SER A 256 5.03 -15.36 -0.85
CA SER A 256 4.10 -16.47 -1.01
C SER A 256 4.89 -17.76 -1.04
N GLU A 257 4.55 -18.66 -0.13
CA GLU A 257 5.12 -20.01 -0.09
C GLU A 257 4.48 -20.90 -1.16
N GLN A 258 3.19 -20.70 -1.46
CA GLN A 258 2.49 -21.56 -2.42
C GLN A 258 2.96 -21.32 -3.86
N PHE A 259 3.33 -20.08 -4.19
CA PHE A 259 3.66 -19.69 -5.56
C PHE A 259 5.15 -19.38 -5.78
N ASN A 260 6.00 -19.61 -4.78
CA ASN A 260 7.43 -19.25 -4.80
C ASN A 260 7.65 -17.82 -5.32
N PHE A 261 6.85 -16.89 -4.82
CA PHE A 261 6.74 -15.51 -5.31
C PHE A 261 7.03 -14.53 -4.19
N CYS A 262 7.65 -13.39 -4.51
CA CYS A 262 7.77 -12.30 -3.55
C CYS A 262 7.73 -10.93 -4.22
N TYR A 263 7.41 -9.92 -3.42
CA TYR A 263 7.59 -8.53 -3.78
C TYR A 263 7.96 -7.73 -2.53
N HIS A 264 8.35 -6.48 -2.73
CA HIS A 264 8.81 -5.62 -1.67
C HIS A 264 7.94 -4.38 -1.56
N LEU A 265 7.68 -3.94 -0.33
CA LEU A 265 7.12 -2.63 -0.04
C LEU A 265 8.24 -1.72 0.45
N PHE A 266 8.39 -0.56 -0.17
CA PHE A 266 9.23 0.51 0.35
C PHE A 266 8.39 1.42 1.24
N PHE A 267 8.76 1.54 2.51
CA PHE A 267 8.32 2.63 3.37
C PHE A 267 9.41 3.70 3.39
N ILE A 268 9.13 4.86 2.80
CA ILE A 268 10.07 5.98 2.66
C ILE A 268 9.52 7.15 3.46
N THR A 269 10.33 7.74 4.32
CA THR A 269 9.93 8.91 5.13
C THR A 269 10.95 10.04 5.03
N ASN A 270 10.65 11.18 5.65
CA ASN A 270 11.58 12.27 5.83
C ASN A 270 12.36 12.09 7.14
N LYS A 271 13.67 12.33 7.09
CA LYS A 271 14.48 12.48 8.30
C LYS A 271 13.91 13.60 9.17
N THR A 272 13.83 13.35 10.47
CA THR A 272 13.36 14.29 11.48
C THR A 272 14.49 14.59 12.45
N LYS A 273 14.40 15.74 13.14
CA LYS A 273 15.39 16.12 14.18
C LYS A 273 15.50 15.08 15.30
N GLY A 274 14.39 14.38 15.61
CA GLY A 274 14.35 13.32 16.61
C GLY A 274 14.65 11.92 16.06
N GLU A 275 15.39 11.83 14.94
CA GLU A 275 15.87 10.57 14.33
C GLU A 275 14.78 9.53 14.04
N ASN A 276 13.54 9.99 13.86
CA ASN A 276 12.40 9.15 13.51
C ASN A 276 12.20 7.96 14.48
N LYS A 277 12.32 8.17 15.81
CA LYS A 277 12.10 7.12 16.83
C LYS A 277 10.80 6.31 16.65
N TRP A 278 9.77 6.88 16.01
CA TRP A 278 8.52 6.20 15.66
C TRP A 278 8.68 5.07 14.63
N LEU A 279 9.76 5.05 13.84
CA LEU A 279 10.06 3.98 12.89
C LEU A 279 10.16 2.61 13.56
N ARG A 280 10.48 2.54 14.87
CA ARG A 280 10.44 1.29 15.64
C ARG A 280 9.09 0.56 15.55
N ALA A 281 7.99 1.31 15.38
CA ALA A 281 6.66 0.73 15.20
C ALA A 281 6.53 0.10 13.80
N ILE A 282 7.05 0.77 12.77
CA ILE A 282 7.12 0.23 11.41
C ILE A 282 8.04 -1.00 11.36
N ASP A 283 9.18 -0.97 12.06
CA ASP A 283 10.10 -2.10 12.19
C ASP A 283 9.45 -3.31 12.85
N LYS A 284 8.60 -3.07 13.88
CA LYS A 284 7.79 -4.14 14.46
C LYS A 284 6.82 -4.74 13.43
N ALA A 285 6.06 -3.89 12.71
CA ALA A 285 5.12 -4.36 11.69
C ALA A 285 5.83 -5.12 10.56
N LYS A 286 6.99 -4.63 10.10
CA LYS A 286 7.86 -5.30 9.12
C LYS A 286 8.21 -6.71 9.58
N LYS A 287 8.70 -6.87 10.83
CA LYS A 287 9.06 -8.18 11.38
C LYS A 287 7.87 -9.14 11.39
N GLU A 288 6.71 -8.69 11.83
CA GLU A 288 5.50 -9.52 11.85
C GLU A 288 5.07 -9.90 10.42
N ILE A 289 5.08 -8.96 9.48
CA ILE A 289 4.69 -9.23 8.08
C ILE A 289 5.64 -10.23 7.41
N GLU A 290 6.95 -10.05 7.55
CA GLU A 290 7.96 -10.92 6.91
C GLU A 290 7.96 -12.35 7.45
N ASN A 291 7.50 -12.53 8.69
CA ASN A 291 7.33 -13.83 9.30
C ASN A 291 6.06 -14.57 8.85
N ASN A 292 5.15 -13.89 8.14
CA ASN A 292 3.92 -14.49 7.63
C ASN A 292 3.98 -14.68 6.11
N SER A 293 3.17 -15.60 5.61
CA SER A 293 2.99 -15.90 4.19
C SER A 293 1.50 -15.98 3.84
N ASP A 294 1.21 -16.25 2.57
CA ASP A 294 -0.13 -16.63 2.10
C ASP A 294 -0.79 -17.73 2.94
N LYS A 295 -0.04 -18.78 3.31
CA LYS A 295 -0.58 -19.84 4.18
C LYS A 295 -1.02 -19.33 5.55
N SER A 296 -0.21 -18.47 6.17
CA SER A 296 -0.56 -17.87 7.48
C SER A 296 -1.81 -17.00 7.37
N VAL A 297 -1.95 -16.25 6.27
CA VAL A 297 -3.14 -15.43 6.00
C VAL A 297 -4.38 -16.29 5.79
N GLU A 298 -4.27 -17.36 5.01
CA GLU A 298 -5.35 -18.32 4.78
C GLU A 298 -5.82 -18.95 6.09
N MET A 299 -4.89 -19.44 6.92
CA MET A 299 -5.19 -20.01 8.23
C MET A 299 -5.88 -18.99 9.14
N ALA A 300 -5.36 -17.76 9.20
CA ALA A 300 -5.97 -16.70 9.99
C ALA A 300 -7.40 -16.39 9.52
N LEU A 301 -7.64 -16.31 8.20
CA LEU A 301 -8.97 -16.11 7.63
C LEU A 301 -9.92 -17.26 7.99
N ASN A 302 -9.47 -18.51 7.86
CA ASN A 302 -10.29 -19.68 8.20
C ASN A 302 -10.72 -19.69 9.67
N ILE A 303 -9.81 -19.30 10.58
CA ILE A 303 -10.11 -19.15 12.01
C ILE A 303 -11.11 -18.01 12.23
N ILE A 304 -10.87 -16.83 11.66
CA ILE A 304 -11.75 -15.66 11.82
C ILE A 304 -13.17 -15.96 11.33
N LYS A 305 -13.28 -16.67 10.20
CA LYS A 305 -14.53 -17.06 9.55
C LYS A 305 -15.19 -18.29 10.19
N LYS A 306 -14.58 -18.87 11.24
CA LYS A 306 -15.03 -20.10 11.89
C LYS A 306 -15.17 -21.30 10.94
N ARG A 307 -14.37 -21.33 9.86
CA ARG A 307 -14.24 -22.49 8.96
C ARG A 307 -13.37 -23.58 9.58
N GLN A 308 -12.47 -23.19 10.47
CA GLN A 308 -11.62 -24.07 11.27
C GLN A 308 -11.63 -23.58 12.73
N SER A 309 -11.62 -24.52 13.68
CA SER A 309 -11.41 -24.23 15.10
C SER A 309 -9.94 -23.85 15.36
N GLU A 310 -9.66 -23.09 16.42
CA GLU A 310 -8.31 -22.60 16.76
C GLU A 310 -7.27 -23.72 17.06
N LEU A 311 -7.69 -24.99 17.05
CA LEU A 311 -6.89 -26.16 17.40
C LEU A 311 -6.78 -27.14 16.23
N SER A 312 -5.79 -26.89 15.37
CA SER A 312 -4.89 -27.97 14.95
C SER A 312 -3.47 -27.44 15.17
N GLN A 313 -2.86 -27.92 16.25
CA GLN A 313 -1.47 -27.65 16.61
C GLN A 313 -0.57 -27.99 15.41
N PHE A 314 0.23 -27.03 15.00
CA PHE A 314 1.54 -27.25 14.38
C PHE A 314 2.57 -26.56 15.27
#